data_AF-A0A1M4SFB2-F1
#
_entry.id   AF-A0A1M4SFB2-F1
#
_cell.length_a   1.000
_cell.length_b   1.000
_cell.length_c   1.000
_cell.angle_alpha   90.00
_cell.angle_beta   90.00
_cell.angle_gamma   90.00
#
_symmetry.space_group_name_H-M   'P 1'
#
loop_
_entity.id
_entity.type
_entity.pdbx_description
1 polymer ?
#
loop_
_entity_poly.entity_id
_entity_poly.type
_entity_poly.pdbx_seq_one_letter_code
_entity_poly.pdbx_strand_id
1 'polypeptide(L)'
;MQLDERKDMILKAVVDGYIKTADPVGSRTIAKKYKMGLSSATIRNEMADLEDMGYLEQPHTSAGRIPSIKGYRYYVDSIMKDLMGLTSELGQDERYILEKYLFEDIYSKANDRIDEIIKKIAKLLSDITKYTSLVLAPQVNQSKLKAIKLVPIDERNMLLALLTNTGLVKNTVFKINAVLDALEVDRINNLINEKLANLTVEDIDDHLITSIKAEFNNDALLNDVVNMIKNFLRRADDSDIFMDGTTNIFNYPEYQDIEKVKNFMSLLEEKELLYEVLRPNRENEIDIIIGSENKYDETKDMSIIIATYRLNGRSIGSIGIIGPTRMNYRKAIATVKIVKEDMCKLLEYLYGI
;
A
#
# COMPACT_ATOMS: atom_id res chain seq x y z
N MET A 1 26.40 -0.25 13.45
CA MET A 1 27.32 0.56 14.28
C MET A 1 26.52 1.73 14.83
N GLN A 2 26.42 1.86 16.15
CA GLN A 2 25.57 2.87 16.78
C GLN A 2 26.32 4.22 16.78
N LEU A 3 25.71 5.27 16.22
CA LEU A 3 26.22 6.63 16.38
C LEU A 3 26.18 7.00 17.87
N ASP A 4 27.14 7.82 18.32
CA ASP A 4 27.02 8.44 19.63
C ASP A 4 25.84 9.41 19.66
N GLU A 5 25.38 9.74 20.87
CA GLU A 5 24.19 10.56 21.09
C GLU A 5 24.29 11.94 20.41
N ARG A 6 25.51 12.51 20.35
CA ARG A 6 25.73 13.82 19.74
C ARG A 6 25.61 13.76 18.22
N LYS A 7 26.26 12.78 17.59
CA LYS A 7 26.20 12.55 16.14
C LYS A 7 24.79 12.18 15.70
N ASP A 8 24.07 11.38 16.49
CA ASP A 8 22.64 11.08 16.28
C ASP A 8 21.80 12.36 16.27
N MET A 9 21.93 13.21 17.29
CA MET A 9 21.20 14.48 17.37
C MET A 9 21.52 15.41 16.19
N ILE A 10 22.80 15.54 15.81
CA ILE A 10 23.22 16.41 14.71
C ILE A 10 22.70 15.88 13.37
N LEU A 11 22.80 14.56 13.12
CA LEU A 11 22.27 13.94 11.92
C LEU A 11 20.76 14.17 11.80
N LYS A 12 20.00 13.93 12.87
CA LYS A 12 18.54 14.20 12.91
C LYS A 12 18.22 15.66 12.60
N ALA A 13 18.96 16.61 13.17
CA ALA A 13 18.76 18.03 12.90
C ALA A 13 19.10 18.43 11.46
N VAL A 14 20.12 17.82 10.85
CA VAL A 14 20.42 18.02 9.42
C VAL A 14 19.28 17.48 8.55
N VAL A 15 18.81 16.26 8.83
CA VAL A 15 17.71 15.63 8.08
C VAL A 15 16.43 16.47 8.21
N ASP A 16 16.02 16.84 9.42
CA ASP A 16 14.84 17.70 9.65
C ASP A 16 14.96 19.07 8.98
N GLY A 17 16.17 19.66 9.06
CA GLY A 17 16.47 20.94 8.43
C GLY A 17 16.31 20.86 6.91
N TYR A 18 16.91 19.84 6.31
CA TYR A 18 16.88 19.62 4.88
C TYR A 18 15.47 19.29 4.39
N ILE A 19 14.74 18.38 5.06
CA ILE A 19 13.33 18.05 4.77
C ILE A 19 12.48 19.32 4.68
N LYS A 20 12.70 20.29 5.57
CA LYS A 20 11.91 21.51 5.61
C LYS A 20 12.27 22.53 4.53
N THR A 21 13.54 22.68 4.16
CA THR A 21 13.99 23.80 3.32
C THR A 21 14.47 23.41 1.93
N ALA A 22 14.79 22.14 1.68
CA ALA A 22 15.50 21.66 0.48
C ALA A 22 16.89 22.30 0.29
N ASP A 23 17.41 23.00 1.30
CA ASP A 23 18.69 23.71 1.26
C ASP A 23 19.73 23.01 2.13
N PRO A 24 21.01 22.91 1.69
CA PRO A 24 22.09 22.36 2.50
C PRO A 24 22.18 23.01 3.89
N VAL A 25 22.23 22.18 4.93
CA VAL A 25 22.13 22.65 6.32
C VAL A 25 23.51 22.98 6.85
N GLY A 26 23.72 24.22 7.28
CA GLY A 26 24.98 24.68 7.88
C GLY A 26 25.02 24.52 9.40
N SER A 27 26.22 24.34 9.96
CA SER A 27 26.42 24.17 11.40
C SER A 27 25.92 25.35 12.26
N ARG A 28 25.98 26.58 11.73
CA ARG A 28 25.40 27.77 12.39
C ARG A 28 23.89 27.68 12.53
N THR A 29 23.20 27.18 11.50
CA THR A 29 21.75 26.99 11.51
C THR A 29 21.35 25.99 12.59
N ILE A 30 22.09 24.88 12.70
CA ILE A 30 21.85 23.85 13.71
C ILE A 30 22.05 24.42 15.12
N ALA A 31 23.21 25.07 15.37
CA ALA A 31 23.55 25.64 16.67
C ALA A 31 22.48 26.63 17.17
N LYS A 32 21.96 27.49 16.29
CA LYS A 32 20.98 28.52 16.63
C LYS A 32 19.56 27.95 16.81
N LYS A 33 19.14 27.04 15.94
CA LYS A 33 17.75 26.57 15.86
C LYS A 33 17.44 25.42 16.81
N TYR A 34 18.39 24.50 17.00
CA TYR A 34 18.16 23.28 17.79
C TYR A 34 18.71 23.36 19.22
N LYS A 35 19.29 24.51 19.63
CA LYS A 35 19.75 24.82 21.00
C LYS A 35 20.53 23.67 21.67
N MET A 36 21.39 22.99 20.92
CA MET A 36 22.09 21.78 21.38
C MET A 36 23.20 22.02 22.42
N GLY A 37 23.42 23.28 22.86
CA GLY A 37 24.52 23.63 23.76
C GLY A 37 25.93 23.52 23.15
N LEU A 38 26.02 23.28 21.83
CA LEU A 38 27.28 23.11 21.11
C LEU A 38 27.65 24.35 20.29
N SER A 39 28.96 24.60 20.15
CA SER A 39 29.47 25.64 19.26
C SER A 39 29.30 25.25 17.80
N SER A 40 29.17 26.23 16.90
CA SER A 40 29.11 26.00 15.45
C SER A 40 30.39 25.33 14.91
N ALA A 41 31.54 25.53 15.55
CA ALA A 41 32.79 24.86 15.19
C ALA A 41 32.74 23.37 15.56
N THR A 42 32.25 23.04 16.76
CA THR A 42 32.05 21.65 17.20
C THR A 42 31.09 20.93 16.26
N ILE A 43 29.93 21.53 15.97
CA ILE A 43 28.95 20.92 15.05
C ILE A 43 29.55 20.72 13.66
N ARG A 44 30.38 21.65 13.17
CA ARG A 44 31.04 21.50 11.86
C ARG A 44 31.97 20.28 11.83
N ASN A 45 32.73 20.03 12.90
CA ASN A 45 33.60 18.86 12.98
C ASN A 45 32.78 17.56 13.02
N GLU A 46 31.73 17.51 13.84
CA GLU A 46 30.85 16.33 13.92
C GLU A 46 30.14 16.05 12.57
N MET A 47 29.76 17.10 11.83
CA MET A 47 29.20 16.96 10.49
C MET A 47 30.22 16.45 9.46
N ALA A 48 31.51 16.77 9.62
CA ALA A 48 32.58 16.22 8.79
C ALA A 48 32.78 14.73 9.10
N ASP A 49 32.80 14.34 10.38
CA ASP A 49 32.84 12.93 10.77
C ASP A 49 31.64 12.15 10.20
N LEU A 50 30.43 12.72 10.25
CA LEU A 50 29.23 12.10 9.68
C LEU A 50 29.31 11.95 8.16
N GLU A 51 30.00 12.87 7.47
CA GLU A 51 30.28 12.79 6.04
C GLU A 51 31.30 11.68 5.73
N ASP A 52 32.41 11.61 6.48
CA ASP A 52 33.40 10.53 6.36
C ASP A 52 32.79 9.15 6.63
N MET A 53 31.80 9.09 7.53
CA MET A 53 31.01 7.90 7.81
C MET A 53 29.92 7.61 6.74
N GLY A 54 29.72 8.51 5.78
CA GLY A 54 28.79 8.38 4.66
C GLY A 54 27.32 8.66 5.00
N TYR A 55 27.01 9.28 6.14
CA TYR A 55 25.63 9.68 6.51
C TYR A 55 25.24 11.04 5.95
N LEU A 56 26.21 11.91 5.73
CA LEU A 56 26.02 13.23 5.16
C LEU A 56 26.88 13.39 3.90
N GLU A 57 26.49 14.33 3.05
CA GLU A 57 27.20 14.69 1.83
C GLU A 57 27.34 16.21 1.72
N GLN A 58 28.42 16.65 1.09
CA GLN A 58 28.62 18.04 0.73
C GLN A 58 28.37 18.24 -0.78
N PRO A 59 27.25 18.89 -1.18
CA PRO A 59 26.98 19.07 -2.60
C PRO A 59 27.99 20.02 -3.27
N HIS A 60 28.45 21.06 -2.55
CA HIS A 60 29.49 22.00 -3.01
C HIS A 60 30.41 22.41 -1.86
N THR A 61 31.66 22.76 -2.17
CA THR A 61 32.73 23.04 -1.19
C THR A 61 32.39 24.14 -0.15
N SER A 62 31.49 25.07 -0.47
CA SER A 62 31.02 26.15 0.42
C SER A 62 29.61 25.91 0.99
N ALA A 63 28.89 24.88 0.52
CA ALA A 63 27.56 24.55 0.98
C ALA A 63 27.59 23.87 2.36
N GLY A 64 26.43 23.82 3.02
CA GLY A 64 26.20 23.00 4.21
C GLY A 64 26.32 21.49 3.92
N ARG A 65 25.61 20.67 4.69
CA ARG A 65 25.49 19.24 4.40
C ARG A 65 24.06 18.87 4.07
N ILE A 66 23.91 17.84 3.25
CA ILE A 66 22.65 17.16 2.97
C ILE A 66 22.73 15.72 3.47
N PRO A 67 21.61 15.08 3.80
CA PRO A 67 21.59 13.66 4.13
C PRO A 67 21.91 12.81 2.89
N SER A 68 22.76 11.80 3.05
CA SER A 68 22.84 10.72 2.08
C SER A 68 21.65 9.78 2.23
N ILE A 69 21.50 8.80 1.33
CA ILE A 69 20.51 7.72 1.47
C ILE A 69 20.71 6.97 2.79
N LYS A 70 21.97 6.71 3.16
CA LYS A 70 22.32 6.10 4.45
C LYS A 70 21.93 6.99 5.64
N GLY A 71 22.06 8.31 5.50
CA GLY A 71 21.58 9.30 6.47
C GLY A 71 20.07 9.22 6.69
N TYR A 72 19.30 9.19 5.60
CA TYR A 72 17.85 9.03 5.67
C TYR A 72 17.42 7.69 6.27
N ARG A 73 18.06 6.59 5.85
CA ARG A 73 17.79 5.26 6.42
C ARG A 73 17.99 5.25 7.93
N TYR A 74 19.12 5.74 8.42
CA TYR A 74 19.37 5.83 9.85
C TYR A 74 18.32 6.68 10.58
N TYR A 75 17.95 7.83 10.02
CA TYR A 75 16.92 8.71 10.57
C TYR A 75 15.56 8.02 10.66
N VAL A 76 15.12 7.36 9.59
CA VAL A 76 13.87 6.60 9.52
C VAL A 76 13.88 5.45 10.52
N ASP A 77 14.95 4.66 10.59
CA ASP A 77 15.09 3.57 11.54
C ASP A 77 15.03 4.06 12.99
N SER A 78 15.54 5.26 13.28
CA SER A 78 15.40 5.87 14.60
C SER A 78 13.95 6.26 14.91
N ILE A 79 13.23 6.85 13.95
CA ILE A 79 11.82 7.21 14.14
C ILE A 79 10.96 5.97 14.34
N MET A 80 11.25 4.90 13.59
CA MET A 80 10.55 3.62 13.71
C MET A 80 10.84 2.89 15.03
N LYS A 81 11.88 3.27 15.79
CA LYS A 81 12.03 2.78 17.18
C LYS A 81 11.17 3.56 18.16
N ASP A 82 10.90 4.82 17.86
CA ASP A 82 10.07 5.74 18.65
C ASP A 82 8.58 5.66 18.25
N LEU A 83 8.09 4.45 17.91
CA LEU A 83 6.75 4.18 17.35
C LEU A 83 5.58 4.72 18.20
N MET A 84 5.77 4.86 19.52
CA MET A 84 4.73 5.36 20.42
C MET A 84 4.42 6.86 20.24
N GLY A 85 5.34 7.64 19.64
CA GLY A 85 5.17 9.09 19.42
C GLY A 85 4.59 9.49 18.07
N LEU A 86 4.57 8.59 17.07
CA LEU A 86 4.29 8.94 15.67
C LEU A 86 2.88 9.50 15.42
N THR A 87 1.86 9.02 16.13
CA THR A 87 0.50 9.58 15.98
C THR A 87 0.44 11.06 16.38
N SER A 88 1.30 11.52 17.30
CA SER A 88 1.36 12.93 17.77
C SER A 88 1.94 13.92 16.74
N GLU A 89 2.51 13.42 15.64
CA GLU A 89 3.14 14.24 14.59
C GLU A 89 2.13 14.85 13.59
N LEU A 90 0.87 14.39 13.60
CA LEU A 90 -0.20 14.99 12.80
C LEU A 90 -0.81 16.19 13.51
N GLY A 91 -1.04 17.27 12.76
CA GLY A 91 -1.76 18.45 13.28
C GLY A 91 -3.19 18.10 13.70
N GLN A 92 -3.78 18.90 14.60
CA GLN A 92 -5.18 18.69 15.02
C GLN A 92 -6.14 18.71 13.83
N ASP A 93 -5.92 19.58 12.85
CA ASP A 93 -6.74 19.65 11.63
C ASP A 93 -6.60 18.40 10.76
N GLU A 94 -5.40 17.83 10.63
CA GLU A 94 -5.15 16.63 9.84
C GLU A 94 -5.76 15.39 10.48
N ARG A 95 -5.66 15.29 11.81
CA ARG A 95 -6.34 14.26 12.59
C ARG A 95 -7.85 14.39 12.48
N TYR A 96 -8.39 15.61 12.61
CA TYR A 96 -9.81 15.86 12.46
C TYR A 96 -10.29 15.51 11.05
N ILE A 97 -9.52 15.83 10.01
CA ILE A 97 -9.81 15.44 8.62
C ILE A 97 -9.81 13.92 8.50
N LEU A 98 -8.80 13.21 9.02
CA LEU A 98 -8.78 11.76 9.00
C LEU A 98 -10.01 11.17 9.71
N GLU A 99 -10.21 11.53 10.97
CA GLU A 99 -11.33 11.04 11.78
C GLU A 99 -12.67 11.34 11.10
N LYS A 100 -12.89 12.57 10.62
CA LYS A 100 -14.14 12.97 9.97
C LYS A 100 -14.37 12.27 8.63
N TYR A 101 -13.40 12.26 7.72
CA TYR A 101 -13.57 11.67 6.40
C TYR A 101 -13.75 10.15 6.47
N LEU A 102 -13.05 9.49 7.41
CA LEU A 102 -13.17 8.05 7.56
C LEU A 102 -14.45 7.65 8.29
N PHE A 103 -14.89 8.38 9.32
CA PHE A 103 -16.11 8.02 10.08
C PHE A 103 -17.41 8.50 9.41
N GLU A 104 -17.46 9.72 8.87
CA GLU A 104 -18.70 10.30 8.35
C GLU A 104 -18.98 9.97 6.89
N ASP A 105 -17.96 9.83 6.03
CA ASP A 105 -18.17 9.70 4.56
C ASP A 105 -18.09 8.25 4.05
N ILE A 106 -17.37 7.37 4.76
CA ILE A 106 -17.19 5.96 4.38
C ILE A 106 -18.23 5.07 5.07
N TYR A 107 -18.44 5.21 6.38
CA TYR A 107 -19.43 4.38 7.09
C TYR A 107 -20.88 4.77 6.78
N SER A 108 -21.17 6.04 6.49
CA SER A 108 -22.53 6.48 6.12
C SER A 108 -22.94 6.06 4.71
N LYS A 109 -21.96 5.70 3.86
CA LYS A 109 -22.13 5.22 2.49
C LYS A 109 -21.67 3.78 2.34
N ALA A 110 -22.01 2.92 3.29
CA ALA A 110 -21.73 1.48 3.24
C ALA A 110 -22.37 0.74 2.02
N ASN A 111 -23.10 1.45 1.16
CA ASN A 111 -23.59 0.97 -0.15
C ASN A 111 -22.64 1.28 -1.33
N ASP A 112 -21.62 2.14 -1.14
CA ASP A 112 -20.62 2.42 -2.17
C ASP A 112 -19.80 1.15 -2.45
N ARG A 113 -19.40 0.93 -3.70
CA ARG A 113 -18.53 -0.20 -4.05
C ARG A 113 -17.18 -0.03 -3.36
N ILE A 114 -16.55 -1.14 -2.96
CA ILE A 114 -15.23 -1.13 -2.29
C ILE A 114 -14.18 -0.31 -3.06
N ASP A 115 -14.26 -0.32 -4.40
CA ASP A 115 -13.39 0.46 -5.29
C ASP A 115 -13.55 1.98 -5.10
N GLU A 116 -14.76 2.47 -4.86
CA GLU A 116 -15.02 3.91 -4.65
C GLU A 116 -14.47 4.38 -3.31
N ILE A 117 -14.59 3.54 -2.28
CA ILE A 117 -13.98 3.75 -0.98
C ILE A 117 -12.46 3.81 -1.12
N ILE A 118 -11.86 2.86 -1.84
CA ILE A 118 -10.41 2.82 -2.04
C ILE A 118 -9.92 4.07 -2.79
N LYS A 119 -10.65 4.54 -3.81
CA LYS A 119 -10.33 5.82 -4.50
C LYS A 119 -10.35 7.01 -3.54
N LYS A 120 -11.33 7.09 -2.64
CA LYS A 120 -11.38 8.14 -1.62
C LYS A 120 -10.19 8.06 -0.66
N ILE A 121 -9.78 6.85 -0.27
CA ILE A 121 -8.60 6.63 0.58
C ILE A 121 -7.32 7.09 -0.11
N ALA A 122 -7.12 6.72 -1.38
CA ALA A 122 -5.97 7.19 -2.17
C ALA A 122 -5.94 8.73 -2.17
N LYS A 123 -7.04 9.38 -2.56
CA LYS A 123 -7.15 10.83 -2.55
C LYS A 123 -6.86 11.46 -1.18
N LEU A 124 -7.41 10.91 -0.10
CA LEU A 124 -7.18 11.40 1.26
C LEU A 124 -5.70 11.33 1.67
N LEU A 125 -5.03 10.21 1.37
CA LEU A 125 -3.60 10.05 1.59
C LEU A 125 -2.80 11.09 0.82
N SER A 126 -3.14 11.29 -0.44
CA SER A 126 -2.49 12.29 -1.27
C SER A 126 -2.69 13.71 -0.72
N ASP A 127 -3.93 14.06 -0.35
CA ASP A 127 -4.27 15.39 0.14
C ASP A 127 -3.57 15.72 1.47
N ILE A 128 -3.42 14.75 2.37
CA ILE A 128 -2.75 14.96 3.66
C ILE A 128 -1.24 14.97 3.47
N THR A 129 -0.68 13.99 2.77
CA THR A 129 0.77 13.79 2.69
C THR A 129 1.44 14.68 1.65
N LYS A 130 0.68 15.14 0.65
CA LYS A 130 1.15 15.84 -0.55
C LYS A 130 2.10 15.00 -1.42
N TYR A 131 1.93 13.68 -1.39
CA TYR A 131 2.64 12.74 -2.24
C TYR A 131 1.69 12.06 -3.23
N THR A 132 2.25 11.28 -4.14
CA THR A 132 1.48 10.33 -4.95
C THR A 132 1.06 9.18 -4.05
N SER A 133 -0.23 8.92 -3.96
CA SER A 133 -0.77 7.80 -3.19
C SER A 133 -1.12 6.64 -4.12
N LEU A 134 -0.89 5.42 -3.64
CA LEU A 134 -1.23 4.18 -4.31
C LEU A 134 -2.01 3.30 -3.33
N VAL A 135 -3.04 2.60 -3.79
CA VAL A 135 -3.72 1.59 -2.98
C VAL A 135 -3.95 0.36 -3.84
N LEU A 136 -3.35 -0.75 -3.43
CA LEU A 136 -3.59 -2.06 -4.03
C LEU A 136 -4.83 -2.67 -3.37
N ALA A 137 -5.92 -2.79 -4.13
CA ALA A 137 -7.19 -3.31 -3.63
C ALA A 137 -7.10 -4.75 -3.08
N PRO A 138 -8.07 -5.20 -2.26
CA PRO A 138 -8.11 -6.57 -1.76
C PRO A 138 -8.05 -7.63 -2.86
N GLN A 139 -6.98 -8.42 -2.88
CA GLN A 139 -6.69 -9.44 -3.88
C GLN A 139 -7.29 -10.80 -3.48
N VAL A 140 -8.14 -11.36 -4.36
CA VAL A 140 -8.76 -12.68 -4.16
C VAL A 140 -7.89 -13.81 -4.73
N ASN A 141 -7.12 -13.52 -5.78
CA ASN A 141 -6.31 -14.51 -6.51
C ASN A 141 -5.28 -15.24 -5.64
N GLN A 142 -4.60 -14.52 -4.76
CA GLN A 142 -3.60 -15.07 -3.83
C GLN A 142 -4.22 -15.78 -2.61
N SER A 143 -5.54 -15.66 -2.43
CA SER A 143 -6.25 -16.27 -1.33
C SER A 143 -6.78 -17.63 -1.75
N LYS A 144 -6.71 -18.63 -0.86
CA LYS A 144 -7.34 -19.92 -1.14
C LYS A 144 -8.84 -19.78 -0.99
N LEU A 145 -9.59 -20.41 -1.88
CA LEU A 145 -11.04 -20.50 -1.80
C LEU A 145 -11.41 -21.31 -0.55
N LYS A 146 -12.25 -20.75 0.29
CA LYS A 146 -12.80 -21.42 1.47
C LYS A 146 -14.17 -22.02 1.17
N ALA A 147 -15.00 -21.29 0.43
CA ALA A 147 -16.27 -21.79 -0.05
C ALA A 147 -16.70 -21.08 -1.35
N ILE A 148 -17.38 -21.81 -2.21
CA ILE A 148 -18.14 -21.24 -3.33
C ILE A 148 -19.60 -21.64 -3.13
N LYS A 149 -20.52 -20.68 -3.25
CA LYS A 149 -21.94 -20.93 -3.07
C LYS A 149 -22.76 -20.32 -4.20
N LEU A 150 -23.61 -21.15 -4.77
CA LEU A 150 -24.66 -20.80 -5.70
C LEU A 150 -25.97 -20.68 -4.93
N VAL A 151 -26.65 -19.54 -5.07
CA VAL A 151 -27.93 -19.26 -4.42
C VAL A 151 -28.92 -18.78 -5.46
N PRO A 152 -30.06 -19.47 -5.66
CA PRO A 152 -31.11 -18.99 -6.55
C PRO A 152 -31.75 -17.73 -5.99
N ILE A 153 -31.90 -16.71 -6.84
CA ILE A 153 -32.63 -15.47 -6.53
C ILE A 153 -34.06 -15.59 -7.06
N ASP A 154 -34.20 -16.04 -8.31
CA ASP A 154 -35.46 -16.35 -8.97
C ASP A 154 -35.24 -17.45 -10.03
N GLU A 155 -36.22 -17.72 -10.88
CA GLU A 155 -36.17 -18.79 -11.90
C GLU A 155 -35.01 -18.66 -12.90
N ARG A 156 -34.45 -17.46 -13.09
CA ARG A 156 -33.40 -17.21 -14.09
C ARG A 156 -32.16 -16.57 -13.50
N ASN A 157 -32.22 -15.99 -12.31
CA ASN A 157 -31.10 -15.30 -11.68
C ASN A 157 -30.51 -16.12 -10.53
N MET A 158 -29.19 -16.27 -10.56
CA MET A 158 -28.40 -16.97 -9.55
C MET A 158 -27.34 -16.02 -9.00
N LEU A 159 -27.10 -16.10 -7.69
CA LEU A 159 -25.97 -15.48 -7.02
C LEU A 159 -24.83 -16.50 -6.92
N LEU A 160 -23.67 -16.17 -7.49
CA LEU A 160 -22.41 -16.83 -7.16
C LEU A 160 -21.75 -16.02 -6.05
N ALA A 161 -21.49 -16.63 -4.90
CA ALA A 161 -20.73 -16.06 -3.81
C ALA A 161 -19.47 -16.89 -3.57
N LEU A 162 -18.32 -16.22 -3.54
CA LEU A 162 -17.02 -16.80 -3.28
C LEU A 162 -16.50 -16.25 -1.96
N LEU A 163 -16.19 -17.15 -1.03
CA LEU A 163 -15.55 -16.86 0.23
C LEU A 163 -14.13 -17.40 0.20
N THR A 164 -13.17 -16.57 0.54
CA THR A 164 -11.77 -16.96 0.67
C THR A 164 -11.39 -17.29 2.12
N ASN A 165 -10.23 -17.89 2.31
CA ASN A 165 -9.66 -18.14 3.64
C ASN A 165 -9.17 -16.86 4.37
N THR A 166 -9.11 -15.72 3.68
CA THR A 166 -8.89 -14.39 4.29
C THR A 166 -10.19 -13.79 4.81
N GLY A 167 -11.35 -14.31 4.39
CA GLY A 167 -12.67 -13.77 4.73
C GLY A 167 -13.22 -12.84 3.66
N LEU A 168 -12.47 -12.54 2.59
CA LEU A 168 -12.99 -11.78 1.46
C LEU A 168 -14.14 -12.53 0.81
N VAL A 169 -15.25 -11.80 0.61
CA VAL A 169 -16.42 -12.25 -0.13
C VAL A 169 -16.50 -11.47 -1.42
N LYS A 170 -16.44 -12.14 -2.57
CA LYS A 170 -16.85 -11.58 -3.85
C LYS A 170 -18.13 -12.27 -4.30
N ASN A 171 -19.06 -11.52 -4.87
CA ASN A 171 -20.26 -12.10 -5.44
C ASN A 171 -20.59 -11.52 -6.82
N THR A 172 -21.35 -12.28 -7.60
CA THR A 172 -21.91 -11.81 -8.86
C THR A 172 -23.28 -12.43 -9.07
N VAL A 173 -24.20 -11.67 -9.63
CA VAL A 173 -25.47 -12.19 -10.12
C VAL A 173 -25.33 -12.54 -11.59
N PHE A 174 -25.93 -13.64 -11.99
CA PHE A 174 -25.89 -14.11 -13.36
C PHE A 174 -27.19 -14.77 -13.77
N LYS A 175 -27.39 -14.86 -15.08
CA LYS A 175 -28.55 -15.50 -15.67
C LYS A 175 -28.23 -16.95 -16.05
N ILE A 176 -29.15 -17.85 -15.75
CA ILE A 176 -29.11 -19.25 -16.18
C ILE A 176 -30.24 -19.53 -17.18
N ASN A 177 -29.98 -20.44 -18.11
CA ASN A 177 -30.91 -20.79 -19.18
C ASN A 177 -31.75 -22.05 -18.88
N ALA A 178 -31.65 -22.62 -17.67
CA ALA A 178 -32.57 -23.65 -17.21
C ALA A 178 -33.03 -23.39 -15.77
N VAL A 179 -34.13 -24.03 -15.39
CA VAL A 179 -34.63 -24.01 -14.01
C VAL A 179 -33.91 -25.12 -13.25
N LEU A 180 -33.17 -24.73 -12.21
CA LEU A 180 -32.53 -25.68 -11.30
C LEU A 180 -33.44 -25.88 -10.08
N ASP A 181 -33.65 -27.12 -9.67
CA ASP A 181 -34.25 -27.39 -8.37
C ASP A 181 -33.24 -27.23 -7.22
N ALA A 182 -33.73 -27.18 -5.99
CA ALA A 182 -32.87 -26.99 -4.81
C ALA A 182 -31.85 -28.14 -4.64
N LEU A 183 -32.21 -29.36 -5.03
CA LEU A 183 -31.38 -30.55 -4.87
C LEU A 183 -30.23 -30.57 -5.89
N GLU A 184 -30.48 -30.08 -7.10
CA GLU A 184 -29.47 -29.85 -8.13
C GLU A 184 -28.49 -28.76 -7.71
N VAL A 185 -28.97 -27.63 -7.17
CA VAL A 185 -28.10 -26.56 -6.66
C VAL A 185 -27.20 -27.07 -5.54
N ASP A 186 -27.74 -27.83 -4.60
CA ASP A 186 -26.95 -28.41 -3.49
C ASP A 186 -25.90 -29.41 -3.98
N ARG A 187 -26.25 -30.25 -4.97
CA ARG A 187 -25.29 -31.17 -5.60
C ARG A 187 -24.13 -30.42 -6.26
N ILE A 188 -24.43 -29.37 -7.01
CA ILE A 188 -23.43 -28.54 -7.69
C ILE A 188 -22.55 -27.83 -6.65
N ASN A 189 -23.14 -27.24 -5.61
CA ASN A 189 -22.40 -26.62 -4.51
C ASN A 189 -21.43 -27.59 -3.85
N ASN A 190 -21.86 -28.80 -3.52
CA ASN A 190 -21.01 -29.80 -2.86
C ASN A 190 -19.83 -30.19 -3.74
N LEU A 191 -20.06 -30.46 -5.03
CA LEU A 191 -18.99 -30.80 -5.96
C LEU A 191 -17.98 -29.68 -6.13
N ILE A 192 -18.46 -28.46 -6.37
CA ILE A 192 -17.58 -27.30 -6.57
C ILE A 192 -16.69 -27.10 -5.35
N ASN A 193 -17.25 -27.22 -4.14
CA ASN A 193 -16.46 -27.10 -2.91
C ASN A 193 -15.50 -28.29 -2.72
N GLU A 194 -15.87 -29.51 -3.10
CA GLU A 194 -14.97 -30.66 -3.06
C GLU A 194 -13.73 -30.44 -3.93
N LYS A 195 -13.92 -29.88 -5.14
CA LYS A 195 -12.85 -29.74 -6.14
C LYS A 195 -12.06 -28.44 -6.04
N LEU A 196 -12.72 -27.34 -5.67
CA LEU A 196 -12.13 -26.00 -5.71
C LEU A 196 -11.75 -25.43 -4.33
N ALA A 197 -12.26 -25.99 -3.23
CA ALA A 197 -11.85 -25.51 -1.91
C ALA A 197 -10.35 -25.76 -1.68
N ASN A 198 -9.73 -24.85 -0.95
CA ASN A 198 -8.29 -24.80 -0.65
C ASN A 198 -7.36 -24.55 -1.85
N LEU A 199 -7.89 -24.35 -3.06
CA LEU A 199 -7.15 -23.90 -4.23
C LEU A 199 -7.11 -22.37 -4.28
N THR A 200 -6.04 -21.81 -4.83
CA THR A 200 -5.99 -20.40 -5.25
C THR A 200 -6.65 -20.24 -6.62
N VAL A 201 -6.84 -19.01 -7.08
CA VAL A 201 -7.36 -18.78 -8.44
C VAL A 201 -6.38 -19.24 -9.50
N GLU A 202 -5.08 -19.09 -9.24
CA GLU A 202 -4.00 -19.52 -10.13
C GLU A 202 -3.96 -21.06 -10.30
N ASP A 203 -4.33 -21.81 -9.25
CA ASP A 203 -4.40 -23.28 -9.30
C ASP A 203 -5.57 -23.80 -10.16
N ILE A 204 -6.54 -22.94 -10.51
CA ILE A 204 -7.76 -23.33 -11.23
C ILE A 204 -7.53 -23.19 -12.74
N ASP A 205 -6.87 -24.19 -13.30
CA ASP A 205 -6.55 -24.26 -14.72
C ASP A 205 -7.64 -24.94 -15.57
N ASP A 206 -7.42 -24.97 -16.89
CA ASP A 206 -8.35 -25.60 -17.83
C ASP A 206 -8.46 -27.13 -17.65
N HIS A 207 -7.44 -27.78 -17.08
CA HIS A 207 -7.46 -29.22 -16.82
C HIS A 207 -8.38 -29.56 -15.65
N LEU A 208 -8.30 -28.81 -14.55
CA LEU A 208 -9.19 -28.97 -13.40
C LEU A 208 -10.64 -28.67 -13.78
N ILE A 209 -10.85 -27.63 -14.57
CA ILE A 209 -12.19 -27.29 -15.09
C ILE A 209 -12.75 -28.43 -15.95
N THR A 210 -11.91 -29.06 -16.78
CA THR A 210 -12.30 -30.20 -17.62
C THR A 210 -12.61 -31.45 -16.79
N SER A 211 -11.88 -31.72 -15.71
CA SER A 211 -12.15 -32.87 -14.84
C SER A 211 -13.49 -32.73 -14.10
N ILE A 212 -13.82 -31.51 -13.64
CA ILE A 212 -15.12 -31.19 -13.04
C ILE A 212 -16.27 -31.46 -14.02
N LYS A 213 -16.10 -31.08 -15.30
CA LYS A 213 -17.09 -31.32 -16.36
C LYS A 213 -17.31 -32.81 -16.66
N ALA A 214 -16.25 -33.61 -16.59
CA ALA A 214 -16.31 -35.04 -16.89
C ALA A 214 -17.13 -35.84 -15.86
N GLU A 215 -17.12 -35.45 -14.58
CA GLU A 215 -17.88 -36.14 -13.52
C GLU A 215 -19.41 -35.98 -13.64
N PHE A 216 -19.89 -35.07 -14.50
CA PHE A 216 -21.31 -34.77 -14.71
C PHE A 216 -21.81 -35.10 -16.13
N ASN A 217 -21.16 -36.02 -16.84
CA ASN A 217 -21.59 -36.47 -18.18
C ASN A 217 -21.82 -35.31 -19.19
N ASN A 218 -21.05 -34.22 -19.10
CA ASN A 218 -21.22 -33.03 -19.94
C ASN A 218 -22.60 -32.36 -19.84
N ASP A 219 -23.20 -32.31 -18.64
CA ASP A 219 -24.38 -31.48 -18.39
C ASP A 219 -24.14 -30.03 -18.86
N ALA A 220 -24.99 -29.55 -19.77
CA ALA A 220 -24.90 -28.21 -20.35
C ALA A 220 -24.99 -27.12 -19.27
N LEU A 221 -25.72 -27.38 -18.17
CA LEU A 221 -25.87 -26.43 -17.07
C LEU A 221 -24.63 -26.31 -16.21
N LEU A 222 -23.97 -27.44 -15.95
CA LEU A 222 -22.71 -27.44 -15.21
C LEU A 222 -21.60 -26.76 -16.02
N ASN A 223 -21.62 -26.92 -17.35
CA ASN A 223 -20.73 -26.18 -18.23
C ASN A 223 -20.91 -24.67 -18.11
N ASP A 224 -22.15 -24.18 -18.10
CA ASP A 224 -22.45 -22.76 -17.93
C ASP A 224 -21.97 -22.24 -16.56
N VAL A 225 -22.26 -22.97 -15.49
CA VAL A 225 -21.83 -22.62 -14.13
C VAL A 225 -20.30 -22.61 -13.99
N VAL A 226 -19.62 -23.64 -14.48
CA VAL A 226 -18.16 -23.77 -14.38
C VAL A 226 -17.44 -22.72 -15.24
N ASN A 227 -17.90 -22.49 -16.47
CA ASN A 227 -17.36 -21.41 -17.32
C ASN A 227 -17.57 -20.05 -16.66
N MET A 228 -18.67 -19.87 -15.94
CA MET A 228 -18.94 -18.63 -15.25
C MET A 228 -18.08 -18.44 -14.00
N ILE A 229 -17.88 -19.48 -13.21
CA ILE A 229 -16.92 -19.47 -12.10
C ILE A 229 -15.55 -19.11 -12.66
N LYS A 230 -15.10 -19.74 -13.75
CA LYS A 230 -13.84 -19.41 -14.43
C LYS A 230 -13.77 -17.94 -14.83
N ASN A 231 -14.81 -17.40 -15.46
CA ASN A 231 -14.85 -15.99 -15.88
C ASN A 231 -14.86 -15.03 -14.68
N PHE A 232 -15.56 -15.38 -13.61
CA PHE A 232 -15.63 -14.60 -12.38
C PHE A 232 -14.27 -14.59 -11.66
N LEU A 233 -13.63 -15.75 -11.56
CA LEU A 233 -12.29 -15.90 -11.00
C LEU A 233 -11.25 -15.11 -11.81
N ARG A 234 -11.30 -15.18 -13.15
CA ARG A 234 -10.42 -14.39 -14.04
C ARG A 234 -10.64 -12.89 -13.96
N ARG A 235 -11.86 -12.42 -13.70
CA ARG A 235 -12.13 -10.98 -13.48
C ARG A 235 -11.79 -10.54 -12.07
N ALA A 236 -11.72 -11.46 -11.11
CA ALA A 236 -11.26 -11.16 -9.76
C ALA A 236 -9.74 -10.88 -9.69
N ASP A 237 -9.06 -11.06 -10.82
CA ASP A 237 -7.62 -10.95 -11.06
C ASP A 237 -7.16 -9.55 -11.50
N ASP A 238 -8.11 -8.64 -11.77
CA ASP A 238 -7.76 -7.23 -11.99
C ASP A 238 -7.20 -6.68 -10.67
N SER A 239 -5.88 -6.60 -10.63
CA SER A 239 -5.10 -5.94 -9.58
C SER A 239 -5.36 -4.45 -9.67
N ASP A 240 -6.51 -4.03 -9.15
CA ASP A 240 -6.90 -2.63 -9.16
C ASP A 240 -5.98 -1.86 -8.22
N ILE A 241 -4.97 -1.24 -8.83
CA ILE A 241 -4.15 -0.22 -8.22
C ILE A 241 -4.86 1.11 -8.44
N PHE A 242 -5.31 1.70 -7.34
CA PHE A 242 -5.91 3.02 -7.33
C PHE A 242 -4.84 4.05 -6.98
N MET A 243 -4.86 5.17 -7.69
CA MET A 243 -3.82 6.18 -7.57
C MET A 243 -4.42 7.58 -7.50
N ASP A 244 -3.79 8.46 -6.75
CA ASP A 244 -4.12 9.88 -6.69
C ASP A 244 -2.86 10.70 -6.41
N GLY A 245 -2.91 12.01 -6.67
CA GLY A 245 -1.77 12.89 -6.40
C GLY A 245 -0.56 12.76 -7.31
N THR A 246 -0.68 12.14 -8.47
CA THR A 246 0.46 11.91 -9.39
C THR A 246 1.19 13.20 -9.77
N THR A 247 0.48 14.34 -9.77
CA THR A 247 1.06 15.66 -10.05
C THR A 247 1.80 16.27 -8.87
N ASN A 248 1.62 15.77 -7.64
CA ASN A 248 2.20 16.38 -6.45
C ASN A 248 3.73 16.34 -6.46
N ILE A 249 4.30 15.29 -7.05
CA ILE A 249 5.75 15.09 -7.09
C ILE A 249 6.48 16.21 -7.85
N PHE A 250 5.80 16.87 -8.78
CA PHE A 250 6.32 17.99 -9.56
C PHE A 250 6.41 19.30 -8.76
N ASN A 251 5.84 19.34 -7.56
CA ASN A 251 5.99 20.48 -6.65
C ASN A 251 7.34 20.47 -5.89
N TYR A 252 8.15 19.41 -6.06
CA TYR A 252 9.42 19.25 -5.36
C TYR A 252 10.60 19.64 -6.27
N PRO A 253 11.60 20.41 -5.77
CA PRO A 253 12.77 20.83 -6.54
C PRO A 253 13.53 19.69 -7.21
N GLU A 254 13.53 18.51 -6.59
CA GLU A 254 14.16 17.30 -7.10
C GLU A 254 13.61 16.87 -8.47
N TYR A 255 12.38 17.25 -8.82
CA TYR A 255 11.72 16.88 -10.07
C TYR A 255 11.72 18.01 -11.12
N GLN A 256 12.65 18.96 -10.99
CA GLN A 256 13.04 19.85 -12.10
C GLN A 256 13.95 19.12 -13.12
N ASP A 257 14.51 17.97 -12.74
CA ASP A 257 15.26 17.10 -13.64
C ASP A 257 14.32 16.26 -14.52
N ILE A 258 14.47 16.41 -15.84
CA ILE A 258 13.63 15.73 -16.83
C ILE A 258 13.76 14.21 -16.76
N GLU A 259 14.93 13.67 -16.41
CA GLU A 259 15.14 12.23 -16.33
C GLU A 259 14.39 11.64 -15.13
N LYS A 260 14.36 12.36 -13.99
CA LYS A 260 13.58 11.96 -12.82
C LYS A 260 12.08 11.99 -13.09
N VAL A 261 11.61 12.98 -13.85
CA VAL A 261 10.22 13.06 -14.31
C VAL A 261 9.88 11.87 -15.20
N LYS A 262 10.72 11.55 -16.18
CA LYS A 262 10.51 10.38 -17.06
C LYS A 262 10.47 9.09 -16.27
N ASN A 263 11.43 8.86 -15.37
CA ASN A 263 11.47 7.66 -14.53
C ASN A 263 10.20 7.52 -13.69
N PHE A 264 9.72 8.61 -13.11
CA PHE A 264 8.45 8.62 -12.40
C PHE A 264 7.26 8.31 -13.30
N MET A 265 7.16 8.91 -14.48
CA MET A 265 6.06 8.64 -15.41
C MET A 265 6.08 7.20 -15.92
N SER A 266 7.26 6.65 -16.25
CA SER A 266 7.42 5.24 -16.64
C SER A 266 6.91 4.29 -15.55
N LEU A 267 7.22 4.57 -14.27
CA LEU A 267 6.68 3.81 -13.15
C LEU A 267 5.14 3.84 -13.13
N LEU A 268 4.51 4.99 -13.39
CA LEU A 268 3.04 5.08 -13.37
C LEU A 268 2.37 4.38 -14.56
N GLU A 269 3.07 4.26 -15.69
CA GLU A 269 2.57 3.59 -16.89
C GLU A 269 2.67 2.06 -16.80
N GLU A 270 3.63 1.54 -16.03
CA GLU A 270 3.87 0.10 -15.88
C GLU A 270 3.14 -0.49 -14.66
N LYS A 271 1.93 -1.03 -14.89
CA LYS A 271 1.09 -1.59 -13.83
C LYS A 271 1.73 -2.76 -13.10
N GLU A 272 2.42 -3.64 -13.82
CA GLU A 272 3.12 -4.79 -13.27
C GLU A 272 4.23 -4.36 -12.29
N LEU A 273 4.94 -3.29 -12.64
CA LEU A 273 5.97 -2.71 -11.79
C LEU A 273 5.38 -2.10 -10.52
N LEU A 274 4.29 -1.33 -10.63
CA LEU A 274 3.56 -0.81 -9.47
C LEU A 274 3.06 -1.92 -8.55
N TYR A 275 2.56 -3.01 -9.14
CA TYR A 275 2.10 -4.17 -8.38
C TYR A 275 3.24 -4.80 -7.59
N GLU A 276 4.39 -5.03 -8.22
CA GLU A 276 5.57 -5.58 -7.57
C GLU A 276 6.13 -4.65 -6.48
N VAL A 277 6.07 -3.34 -6.69
CA VAL A 277 6.45 -2.33 -5.67
C VAL A 277 5.50 -2.39 -4.48
N LEU A 278 4.19 -2.47 -4.70
CA LEU A 278 3.17 -2.48 -3.64
C LEU A 278 2.97 -3.85 -2.99
N ARG A 279 3.60 -4.89 -3.54
CA ARG A 279 3.35 -6.27 -3.13
C ARG A 279 3.57 -6.42 -1.61
N PRO A 280 2.57 -6.91 -0.86
CA PRO A 280 2.69 -7.06 0.58
C PRO A 280 3.90 -7.91 1.00
N ASN A 281 4.83 -7.32 1.75
CA ASN A 281 5.85 -8.11 2.45
C ASN A 281 5.22 -8.77 3.69
N ARG A 282 5.66 -9.99 4.02
CA ARG A 282 5.11 -10.76 5.15
C ARG A 282 5.74 -10.37 6.49
N GLU A 283 6.92 -9.75 6.48
CA GLU A 283 7.76 -9.57 7.66
C GLU A 283 7.46 -8.27 8.43
N ASN A 284 7.16 -7.18 7.72
CA ASN A 284 6.95 -5.86 8.33
C ASN A 284 5.49 -5.38 8.21
N GLU A 285 5.07 -4.53 9.15
CA GLU A 285 3.78 -3.83 9.06
C GLU A 285 3.83 -2.63 8.11
N ILE A 286 4.96 -1.92 8.12
CA ILE A 286 5.27 -0.79 7.24
C ILE A 286 6.65 -1.01 6.67
N ASP A 287 6.74 -1.08 5.34
CA ASP A 287 7.98 -1.10 4.60
C ASP A 287 8.29 0.32 4.11
N ILE A 288 9.54 0.74 4.28
CA ILE A 288 10.03 2.03 3.80
C ILE A 288 11.25 1.72 2.97
N ILE A 289 11.30 2.20 1.74
CA ILE A 289 12.39 1.98 0.80
C ILE A 289 12.83 3.34 0.28
N ILE A 290 14.13 3.64 0.33
CA ILE A 290 14.66 4.99 0.12
C ILE A 290 15.72 4.96 -0.99
N GLY A 291 15.42 5.65 -2.09
CA GLY A 291 16.34 5.91 -3.17
C GLY A 291 16.97 4.63 -3.75
N SER A 292 18.29 4.48 -3.62
CA SER A 292 19.06 3.35 -4.14
C SER A 292 18.74 2.00 -3.48
N GLU A 293 17.96 1.98 -2.41
CA GLU A 293 17.44 0.74 -1.83
C GLU A 293 16.32 0.14 -2.68
N ASN A 294 15.70 0.94 -3.55
CA ASN A 294 14.69 0.44 -4.46
C ASN A 294 15.32 -0.51 -5.49
N LYS A 295 14.57 -1.56 -5.82
CA LYS A 295 15.01 -2.64 -6.71
C LYS A 295 15.13 -2.20 -8.17
N TYR A 296 14.29 -1.28 -8.60
CA TYR A 296 14.14 -0.87 -10.01
C TYR A 296 14.81 0.49 -10.25
N ASP A 297 15.40 0.67 -11.43
CA ASP A 297 16.17 1.88 -11.75
C ASP A 297 15.27 3.13 -11.76
N GLU A 298 14.05 2.96 -12.26
CA GLU A 298 12.99 3.96 -12.32
C GLU A 298 12.64 4.53 -10.94
N THR A 299 12.87 3.75 -9.88
CA THR A 299 12.50 4.10 -8.50
C THR A 299 13.68 4.61 -7.66
N LYS A 300 14.89 4.69 -8.20
CA LYS A 300 16.11 5.04 -7.43
C LYS A 300 16.15 6.48 -6.91
N ASP A 301 15.31 7.36 -7.43
CA ASP A 301 15.18 8.76 -6.99
C ASP A 301 14.00 8.99 -6.05
N MET A 302 13.29 7.92 -5.67
CA MET A 302 12.06 7.98 -4.90
C MET A 302 12.21 7.35 -3.53
N SER A 303 11.38 7.79 -2.60
CA SER A 303 11.07 7.05 -1.40
C SER A 303 9.66 6.50 -1.48
N ILE A 304 9.52 5.24 -1.08
CA ILE A 304 8.29 4.48 -1.12
C ILE A 304 7.99 4.00 0.29
N ILE A 305 6.80 4.33 0.78
CA ILE A 305 6.30 3.86 2.09
C ILE A 305 5.06 3.03 1.84
N ILE A 306 5.08 1.78 2.27
CA ILE A 306 4.02 0.80 2.04
C ILE A 306 3.56 0.28 3.39
N ALA A 307 2.26 0.31 3.66
CA ALA A 307 1.66 -0.41 4.76
C ALA A 307 0.73 -1.50 4.24
N THR A 308 0.96 -2.71 4.73
CA THR A 308 0.12 -3.86 4.38
C THR A 308 -1.06 -3.93 5.32
N TYR A 309 -2.28 -3.92 4.77
CA TYR A 309 -3.47 -4.18 5.57
C TYR A 309 -3.86 -5.66 5.50
N ARG A 310 -4.34 -6.16 6.62
CA ARG A 310 -4.65 -7.58 6.84
C ARG A 310 -6.10 -7.76 7.25
N LEU A 311 -6.68 -8.88 6.85
CA LEU A 311 -7.98 -9.36 7.30
C LEU A 311 -7.79 -10.78 7.83
N ASN A 312 -8.30 -11.07 9.04
CA ASN A 312 -8.07 -12.36 9.72
C ASN A 312 -6.58 -12.76 9.79
N GLY A 313 -5.71 -11.79 10.04
CA GLY A 313 -4.26 -12.00 10.12
C GLY A 313 -3.54 -12.26 8.79
N ARG A 314 -4.24 -12.21 7.65
CA ARG A 314 -3.68 -12.44 6.32
C ARG A 314 -3.64 -11.16 5.50
N SER A 315 -2.53 -10.91 4.82
CA SER A 315 -2.39 -9.79 3.89
C SER A 315 -3.36 -9.92 2.73
N ILE A 316 -4.12 -8.87 2.46
CA ILE A 316 -5.10 -8.84 1.36
C ILE A 316 -4.83 -7.68 0.40
N GLY A 317 -4.06 -6.66 0.79
CA GLY A 317 -3.66 -5.56 -0.06
C GLY A 317 -2.71 -4.63 0.69
N SER A 318 -2.42 -3.48 0.09
CA SER A 318 -1.47 -2.52 0.64
C SER A 318 -1.81 -1.09 0.26
N ILE A 319 -1.29 -0.17 1.07
CA ILE A 319 -1.41 1.27 0.88
C ILE A 319 0.01 1.81 0.75
N GLY A 320 0.27 2.56 -0.31
CA GLY A 320 1.56 3.11 -0.64
C GLY A 320 1.53 4.63 -0.81
N ILE A 321 2.65 5.28 -0.51
CA ILE A 321 2.93 6.63 -0.96
C ILE A 321 4.32 6.71 -1.59
N ILE A 322 4.43 7.48 -2.66
CA ILE A 322 5.66 7.72 -3.42
C ILE A 322 5.98 9.21 -3.40
N GLY A 323 7.18 9.55 -2.97
CA GLY A 323 7.69 10.93 -2.95
C GLY A 323 9.19 11.02 -3.23
N PRO A 324 9.77 12.23 -3.21
CA PRO A 324 11.22 12.41 -3.28
C PRO A 324 11.91 11.76 -2.08
N THR A 325 13.20 11.46 -2.16
CA THR A 325 13.97 10.96 -0.99
C THR A 325 13.92 11.87 0.23
N ARG A 326 13.65 13.16 0.03
CA ARG A 326 13.43 14.18 1.06
C ARG A 326 11.97 14.22 1.56
N MET A 327 11.37 13.07 1.87
CA MET A 327 10.03 13.03 2.44
C MET A 327 10.02 13.56 3.87
N ASN A 328 8.92 14.18 4.30
CA ASN A 328 8.57 14.26 5.71
C ASN A 328 8.14 12.86 6.22
N TYR A 329 9.13 12.02 6.54
CA TYR A 329 8.92 10.64 6.94
C TYR A 329 8.02 10.49 8.16
N ARG A 330 8.15 11.37 9.17
CA ARG A 330 7.31 11.33 10.39
C ARG A 330 5.83 11.42 10.04
N LYS A 331 5.46 12.46 9.30
CA LYS A 331 4.07 12.68 8.86
C LYS A 331 3.60 11.58 7.93
N ALA A 332 4.44 11.19 6.97
CA ALA A 332 4.13 10.20 5.95
C ALA A 332 3.82 8.82 6.58
N ILE A 333 4.70 8.33 7.45
CA ILE A 333 4.54 7.07 8.19
C ILE A 333 3.31 7.13 9.09
N ALA A 334 3.14 8.20 9.85
CA ALA A 334 1.99 8.37 10.75
C ALA A 334 0.66 8.32 9.99
N THR A 335 0.56 9.01 8.86
CA THR A 335 -0.65 9.04 8.02
C THR A 335 -0.95 7.66 7.45
N VAL A 336 0.04 7.02 6.82
CA VAL A 336 -0.13 5.68 6.23
C VAL A 336 -0.53 4.66 7.29
N LYS A 337 0.05 4.73 8.50
CA LYS A 337 -0.30 3.84 9.61
C LYS A 337 -1.77 3.97 10.02
N ILE A 338 -2.24 5.20 10.27
CA ILE A 338 -3.64 5.44 10.67
C ILE A 338 -4.60 4.95 9.59
N VAL A 339 -4.34 5.32 8.34
CA VAL A 339 -5.19 4.93 7.22
C VAL A 339 -5.20 3.41 7.03
N LYS A 340 -4.07 2.72 7.23
CA LYS A 340 -4.01 1.26 7.23
C LYS A 340 -4.85 0.64 8.35
N GLU A 341 -4.78 1.18 9.57
CA GLU A 341 -5.57 0.69 10.71
C GLU A 341 -7.07 0.86 10.45
N ASP A 342 -7.49 1.98 9.87
CA ASP A 342 -8.89 2.23 9.56
C ASP A 342 -9.37 1.42 8.36
N MET A 343 -8.52 1.19 7.36
CA MET A 343 -8.80 0.26 6.26
C MET A 343 -9.05 -1.16 6.79
N CYS A 344 -8.27 -1.63 7.78
CA CYS A 344 -8.55 -2.91 8.45
C CYS A 344 -9.94 -2.93 9.10
N LYS A 345 -10.28 -1.93 9.94
CA LYS A 345 -11.58 -1.86 10.64
C LYS A 345 -12.75 -1.79 9.66
N LEU A 346 -12.59 -1.05 8.57
CA LEU A 346 -13.60 -0.92 7.53
C LEU A 346 -13.86 -2.26 6.83
N LEU A 347 -12.80 -2.97 6.47
CA LEU A 347 -12.92 -4.27 5.82
C LEU A 347 -13.53 -5.31 6.77
N GLU A 348 -13.15 -5.30 8.06
CA GLU A 348 -13.79 -6.14 9.09
C GLU A 348 -15.30 -5.84 9.18
N TYR A 349 -15.69 -4.57 9.22
CA TYR A 349 -17.09 -4.14 9.22
C TYR A 349 -17.85 -4.59 7.96
N LEU A 350 -17.29 -4.36 6.76
CA LEU A 350 -17.93 -4.69 5.49
C LEU A 350 -18.11 -6.20 5.29
N TYR A 351 -17.18 -7.01 5.79
CA TYR A 351 -17.25 -8.48 5.69
C TYR A 351 -17.90 -9.15 6.91
N GLY A 352 -18.35 -8.37 7.90
CA GLY A 352 -19.08 -8.85 9.06
C GLY A 352 -18.27 -9.78 9.96
N ILE A 353 -16.97 -9.46 10.14
CA ILE A 353 -16.00 -10.24 10.92
C ILE A 353 -15.79 -9.63 12.30
#